data_AF-A0A7Z9KRS3-F1
#
_entry.id   AF-A0A7Z9KRS3-F1
#
_cell.length_a   1.000
_cell.length_b   1.000
_cell.length_c   1.000
_cell.angle_alpha   90.00
_cell.angle_beta   90.00
_cell.angle_gamma   90.00
#
_symmetry.space_group_name_H-M   'P 1'
#
loop_
_entity.id
_entity.type
_entity.pdbx_description
1 polymer ?
#
loop_
_entity_poly.entity_id
_entity_poly.type
_entity_poly.pdbx_seq_one_letter_code
_entity_poly.pdbx_strand_id
1 'polypeptide(L)'
;MNYLNTFIKAKNLDKQMVLDYLQGQDPRKVYPLYHAPLIPTFAGSLDIFELKQLEEVKVETQQSQGGLYVAIVQLYDRGRDLSRAGASQDKDEVIAEWLAFSNTVRQITF
;
A
#
# COMPACT_ATOMS: atom_id res chain seq x y z
N MET A 1 -9.91 -17.81 13.93
CA MET A 1 -8.96 -18.34 12.92
C MET A 1 -9.24 -17.89 11.49
N ASN A 2 -10.48 -17.61 11.07
CA ASN A 2 -10.78 -17.21 9.68
C ASN A 2 -10.20 -15.84 9.28
N TYR A 3 -10.29 -14.82 10.15
CA TYR A 3 -9.83 -13.46 9.83
C TYR A 3 -8.32 -13.34 9.58
N LEU A 4 -7.51 -14.06 10.34
CA LEU A 4 -6.05 -14.05 10.16
C LEU A 4 -5.67 -14.61 8.79
N ASN A 5 -6.31 -15.71 8.37
CA ASN A 5 -6.09 -16.30 7.05
C ASN A 5 -6.52 -15.36 5.92
N THR A 6 -7.63 -14.63 6.10
CA THR A 6 -8.06 -13.61 5.14
C THR A 6 -7.07 -12.46 5.04
N PHE A 7 -6.57 -11.96 6.18
CA PHE A 7 -5.57 -10.89 6.22
C PHE A 7 -4.27 -11.30 5.53
N ILE A 8 -3.76 -12.51 5.82
CA ILE A 8 -2.54 -13.02 5.19
C ILE A 8 -2.72 -13.16 3.67
N LYS A 9 -3.88 -13.67 3.22
CA LYS A 9 -4.20 -13.77 1.79
C LYS A 9 -4.25 -12.40 1.12
N ALA A 10 -4.89 -11.41 1.74
CA ALA A 10 -4.97 -10.05 1.21
C ALA A 10 -3.58 -9.42 1.09
N LYS A 11 -2.75 -9.51 2.15
CA LYS A 11 -1.37 -9.01 2.13
C LYS A 11 -0.52 -9.69 1.05
N ASN A 12 -0.63 -11.00 0.90
CA ASN A 12 0.14 -11.74 -0.11
C ASN A 12 -0.30 -11.37 -1.53
N LEU A 13 -1.60 -11.15 -1.75
CA LEU A 13 -2.11 -10.67 -3.02
C LEU A 13 -1.55 -9.27 -3.34
N ASP A 14 -1.62 -8.32 -2.40
CA ASP A 14 -1.06 -6.98 -2.60
C ASP A 14 0.44 -7.04 -2.91
N LYS A 15 1.20 -7.89 -2.21
CA LYS A 15 2.61 -8.11 -2.49
C LYS A 15 2.86 -8.62 -3.91
N GLN A 16 2.03 -9.55 -4.42
CA GLN A 16 2.12 -9.99 -5.80
C GLN A 16 1.87 -8.85 -6.78
N MET A 17 0.86 -8.01 -6.52
CA MET A 17 0.57 -6.85 -7.37
C MET A 17 1.74 -5.85 -7.39
N VAL A 18 2.39 -5.61 -6.24
CA VAL A 18 3.60 -4.78 -6.15
C VAL A 18 4.71 -5.37 -7.01
N LEU A 19 4.96 -6.68 -6.91
CA LEU A 19 5.99 -7.34 -7.72
C LEU A 19 5.74 -7.19 -9.22
N ASP A 20 4.49 -7.38 -9.66
CA ASP A 20 4.13 -7.24 -11.07
C ASP A 20 4.25 -5.78 -11.53
N TYR A 21 3.87 -4.83 -10.67
CA TYR A 21 4.03 -3.40 -10.94
C TYR A 21 5.49 -3.00 -11.12
N LEU A 22 6.39 -3.48 -10.25
CA LEU A 22 7.83 -3.25 -10.37
C LEU A 22 8.45 -3.88 -11.61
N GLN A 23 7.78 -4.88 -12.22
CA GLN A 23 8.17 -5.47 -13.51
C GLN A 23 7.59 -4.71 -14.72
N GLY A 24 6.91 -3.58 -14.49
CA GLY A 24 6.33 -2.75 -15.54
C GLY A 24 4.92 -3.16 -15.98
N GLN A 25 4.27 -4.08 -15.26
CA GLN A 25 2.86 -4.39 -15.50
C GLN A 25 1.96 -3.35 -14.83
N ASP A 26 0.80 -3.06 -15.40
CA ASP A 26 -0.20 -2.22 -14.74
C ASP A 26 -1.18 -3.11 -13.96
N PRO A 27 -1.08 -3.20 -12.62
CA PRO A 27 -1.90 -4.10 -11.83
C PRO A 27 -3.39 -3.75 -11.90
N ARG A 28 -3.76 -2.50 -12.25
CA ARG A 28 -5.16 -2.07 -12.42
C ARG A 28 -5.87 -2.77 -13.57
N LYS A 29 -5.12 -3.35 -14.52
CA LYS A 29 -5.68 -4.05 -15.70
C LYS A 29 -5.96 -5.53 -15.45
N VAL A 30 -5.34 -6.11 -14.43
CA VAL A 30 -5.31 -7.58 -14.23
C VAL A 30 -5.85 -8.00 -12.87
N TYR A 31 -5.82 -7.12 -11.86
CA TYR A 31 -6.22 -7.43 -10.50
C TYR A 31 -7.53 -6.74 -10.08
N PRO A 32 -8.27 -7.30 -9.10
CA PRO A 32 -9.38 -6.60 -8.49
C PRO A 32 -8.90 -5.34 -7.76
N LEU A 33 -9.68 -4.26 -7.83
CA LEU A 33 -9.37 -3.00 -7.15
C LEU A 33 -9.68 -3.01 -5.65
N TYR A 34 -10.49 -3.96 -5.17
CA TYR A 34 -10.93 -4.03 -3.77
C TYR A 34 -10.83 -5.46 -3.24
N HIS A 35 -10.31 -5.60 -2.01
CA HIS A 35 -10.39 -6.84 -1.23
C HIS A 35 -11.82 -7.05 -0.70
N ALA A 36 -12.45 -5.94 -0.30
CA ALA A 36 -13.82 -5.86 0.22
C ALA A 36 -14.34 -4.41 0.04
N PRO A 37 -15.65 -4.13 0.26
CA PRO A 37 -16.15 -2.77 0.23
C PRO A 37 -15.31 -1.83 1.11
N LEU A 38 -14.86 -0.70 0.55
CA LEU A 38 -14.01 0.30 1.19
C LEU A 38 -12.60 -0.19 1.61
N ILE A 39 -12.18 -1.38 1.15
CA ILE A 39 -10.83 -1.91 1.40
C ILE A 39 -10.14 -2.10 0.04
N PRO A 40 -9.45 -1.07 -0.50
CA PRO A 40 -8.77 -1.18 -1.78
C PRO A 40 -7.60 -2.16 -1.71
N THR A 41 -7.30 -2.83 -2.82
CA THR A 41 -6.03 -3.57 -3.04
C THR A 41 -4.90 -2.59 -3.35
N PHE A 42 -3.69 -3.09 -3.60
CA PHE A 42 -2.61 -2.27 -4.17
C PHE A 42 -3.03 -1.60 -5.49
N ALA A 43 -3.65 -2.34 -6.41
CA ALA A 43 -4.16 -1.80 -7.67
C ALA A 43 -5.19 -0.67 -7.44
N GLY A 44 -6.15 -0.89 -6.54
CA GLY A 44 -7.11 0.15 -6.17
C GLY A 44 -6.46 1.34 -5.46
N SER A 45 -5.36 1.12 -4.73
CA SER A 45 -4.62 2.20 -4.08
C SER A 45 -3.94 3.12 -5.09
N LEU A 46 -3.38 2.58 -6.18
CA LEU A 46 -2.84 3.39 -7.28
C LEU A 46 -3.93 4.23 -7.94
N ASP A 47 -5.08 3.63 -8.22
CA ASP A 47 -6.22 4.32 -8.82
C ASP A 47 -6.74 5.47 -7.94
N ILE A 48 -6.91 5.22 -6.64
CA ILE A 48 -7.35 6.23 -5.68
C ILE A 48 -6.31 7.35 -5.53
N PHE A 49 -5.03 7.01 -5.49
CA PHE A 49 -3.94 7.97 -5.37
C PHE A 49 -3.96 8.96 -6.54
N GLU A 50 -4.07 8.47 -7.78
CA GLU A 50 -4.17 9.30 -8.97
C GLU A 50 -5.47 10.11 -9.00
N LEU A 51 -6.62 9.46 -8.75
CA LEU A 51 -7.94 10.09 -8.78
C LEU A 51 -8.06 11.25 -7.78
N LYS A 52 -7.53 11.07 -6.57
CA LYS A 52 -7.55 12.09 -5.52
C LYS A 52 -6.40 13.09 -5.59
N GLN A 53 -5.45 12.87 -6.50
CA GLN A 53 -4.22 13.68 -6.61
C GLN A 53 -3.52 13.78 -5.25
N LEU A 54 -3.37 12.64 -4.57
CA LEU A 54 -2.68 12.60 -3.28
C LEU A 54 -1.21 12.94 -3.48
N GLU A 55 -0.64 13.67 -2.53
CA GLU A 55 0.75 14.10 -2.58
C GLU A 55 1.58 13.27 -1.61
N GLU A 56 2.73 12.79 -2.06
CA GLU A 56 3.71 12.16 -1.16
C GLU A 56 4.44 13.25 -0.37
N VAL A 57 4.40 13.13 0.96
CA VAL A 57 5.05 14.07 1.87
C VAL A 57 6.38 13.53 2.32
N LYS A 58 6.42 12.24 2.68
CA LYS A 58 7.58 11.61 3.31
C LYS A 58 7.56 10.11 3.11
N VAL A 59 8.75 9.55 2.90
CA VAL A 59 9.01 8.11 2.92
C VAL A 59 10.21 7.87 3.84
N GLU A 60 10.04 6.96 4.79
CA GLU A 60 11.12 6.50 5.67
C GLU A 60 11.19 4.99 5.65
N THR A 61 12.39 4.46 5.42
CA THR A 61 12.69 3.04 5.51
C THR A 61 13.77 2.81 6.56
N GLN A 62 13.61 1.75 7.36
CA GLN A 62 14.60 1.32 8.32
C GLN A 62 14.71 -0.20 8.32
N GLN A 63 15.95 -0.70 8.29
CA GLN A 63 16.20 -2.13 8.50
C GLN A 63 16.15 -2.45 10.00
N SER A 64 15.27 -3.38 10.38
CA SER A 64 15.20 -3.94 11.71
C SER A 64 16.36 -4.90 11.98
N GLN A 65 16.68 -5.14 13.25
CA GLN A 65 17.73 -6.10 13.67
C GLN A 65 17.47 -7.54 13.18
N GLY A 66 16.23 -7.86 12.77
CA GLY A 66 15.84 -9.16 12.19
C GLY A 66 15.99 -9.26 10.67
N GLY A 67 16.57 -8.25 10.01
CA GLY A 67 16.77 -8.22 8.56
C GLY A 67 15.52 -7.89 7.74
N LEU A 68 14.40 -7.55 8.40
CA LEU A 68 13.21 -6.99 7.74
C LEU A 68 13.35 -5.49 7.60
N TYR A 69 12.90 -4.95 6.48
CA TYR A 69 12.69 -3.51 6.31
C TYR A 69 11.31 -3.12 6.82
N VAL A 70 11.25 -2.03 7.56
CA VAL A 70 10.02 -1.36 7.96
C VAL A 70 9.98 -0.05 7.20
N ALA A 71 8.88 0.20 6.48
CA ALA A 71 8.65 1.42 5.75
C ALA A 71 7.46 2.18 6.34
N ILE A 72 7.56 3.50 6.37
CA ILE A 72 6.50 4.43 6.73
C ILE A 72 6.37 5.42 5.58
N VAL A 73 5.17 5.50 4.99
CA VAL A 73 4.84 6.44 3.93
C VAL A 73 3.81 7.41 4.48
N GLN A 74 3.98 8.70 4.21
CA GLN A 74 3.05 9.76 4.57
C GLN A 74 2.51 10.43 3.31
N LEU A 75 1.19 10.47 3.19
CA LEU A 75 0.48 11.14 2.10
C LEU A 75 -0.31 12.35 2.63
N TYR A 76 -0.59 13.27 1.72
CA TYR A 76 -1.41 14.45 1.95
C TYR A 76 -2.55 14.51 0.91
N ASP A 77 -3.77 14.73 1.39
CA ASP A 77 -4.95 15.01 0.59
C ASP A 77 -5.25 16.50 0.68
N ARG A 78 -4.85 17.23 -0.35
CA ARG A 78 -5.06 18.68 -0.45
C ARG A 78 -6.54 19.06 -0.47
N GLY A 79 -7.40 18.21 -1.03
CA GLY A 79 -8.84 18.47 -1.10
C GLY A 79 -9.52 18.43 0.26
N ARG A 80 -8.92 17.73 1.24
CA ARG A 80 -9.42 17.62 2.62
C ARG A 80 -8.53 18.29 3.67
N ASP A 81 -7.39 18.86 3.28
CA ASP A 81 -6.37 19.37 4.18
C ASP A 81 -6.00 18.32 5.26
N LEU A 82 -5.69 17.11 4.80
CA LEU A 82 -5.52 15.94 5.66
C LEU A 82 -4.22 15.21 5.33
N SER A 83 -3.43 14.89 6.35
CA SER A 83 -2.30 13.98 6.22
C SER A 83 -2.46 12.71 7.05
N ARG A 84 -1.98 11.59 6.50
CA ARG A 84 -1.95 10.27 7.15
C ARG A 84 -0.67 9.54 6.78
N ALA A 85 -0.23 8.66 7.67
CA ALA A 85 0.94 7.82 7.46
C ALA A 85 0.60 6.35 7.69
N GLY A 86 0.93 5.50 6.74
CA GLY A 86 0.80 4.06 6.81
C GLY A 86 2.17 3.40 6.91
N ALA A 87 2.21 2.22 7.53
CA ALA A 87 3.43 1.44 7.69
C ALA A 87 3.26 0.03 7.12
N SER A 88 4.37 -0.55 6.69
CA SER A 88 4.46 -1.97 6.34
C SER A 88 5.86 -2.50 6.58
N GLN A 89 5.98 -3.83 6.54
CA GLN A 89 7.27 -4.51 6.66
C GLN A 89 7.36 -5.66 5.65
N ASP A 90 8.54 -5.83 5.08
CA ASP A 90 8.92 -6.92 4.19
C ASP A 90 10.43 -7.20 4.25
N LYS A 91 10.88 -8.31 3.66
CA LYS A 91 12.30 -8.63 3.51
C LYS A 91 12.97 -7.78 2.44
N ASP A 92 12.18 -7.25 1.52
CA ASP A 92 12.61 -6.33 0.47
C ASP A 92 12.15 -4.91 0.82
N GLU A 93 13.06 -3.96 0.77
CA GLU A 93 12.81 -2.55 1.13
C GLU A 93 11.75 -1.90 0.24
N VAL A 94 11.84 -2.12 -1.07
CA VAL A 94 10.94 -1.52 -2.07
C VAL A 94 9.54 -2.11 -1.90
N ILE A 95 9.44 -3.41 -1.64
CA ILE A 95 8.14 -4.03 -1.34
C ILE A 95 7.55 -3.48 -0.03
N ALA A 96 8.36 -3.28 1.00
CA ALA A 96 7.89 -2.71 2.26
C ALA A 96 7.30 -1.30 2.04
N GLU A 97 7.99 -0.47 1.25
CA GLU A 97 7.56 0.88 0.89
C GLU A 97 6.22 0.88 0.15
N TRP A 98 6.08 0.13 -0.94
CA TRP A 98 4.85 0.11 -1.73
C TRP A 98 3.64 -0.45 -0.96
N LEU A 99 3.88 -1.41 -0.05
CA LEU A 99 2.83 -1.89 0.84
C LEU A 99 2.47 -0.82 1.90
N ALA A 100 3.45 -0.04 2.39
CA ALA A 100 3.19 1.09 3.28
C ALA A 100 2.41 2.20 2.58
N PHE A 101 2.74 2.51 1.32
CA PHE A 101 1.97 3.39 0.45
C PHE A 101 0.51 2.94 0.35
N SER A 102 0.27 1.68 -0.01
CA SER A 102 -1.10 1.13 -0.12
C SER A 102 -1.86 1.22 1.20
N ASN A 103 -1.20 0.94 2.33
CA ASN A 103 -1.80 1.13 3.65
C ASN A 103 -2.11 2.61 3.95
N THR A 104 -1.27 3.54 3.48
CA THR A 104 -1.48 4.98 3.67
C THR A 104 -2.69 5.46 2.85
N VAL A 105 -2.82 5.00 1.60
CA VAL A 105 -4.00 5.32 0.76
C VAL A 105 -5.30 4.83 1.41
N ARG A 106 -5.29 3.65 2.05
CA ARG A 106 -6.44 3.15 2.82
C ARG A 106 -6.80 4.09 3.96
N GLN A 107 -5.82 4.46 4.79
CA GLN A 107 -6.03 5.29 5.97
C GLN A 107 -6.40 6.74 5.67
N ILE A 108 -5.91 7.29 4.56
CA ILE A 108 -6.27 8.66 4.19
C ILE A 108 -7.66 8.69 3.59
N THR A 109 -8.08 7.66 2.84
CA THR A 109 -9.35 7.67 2.11
C THR A 109 -10.57 7.45 2.99
N PHE A 110 -10.48 6.54 3.97
CA PHE A 110 -11.59 6.11 4.82
C PHE A 110 -11.25 6.32 6.30
#